data_AF-R6HYX2-F1
#
_entry.id   AF-R6HYX2-F1
#
_cell.length_a   1.000
_cell.length_b   1.000
_cell.length_c   1.000
_cell.angle_alpha   90.00
_cell.angle_beta   90.00
_cell.angle_gamma   90.00
#
_symmetry.space_group_name_H-M   'P 1'
#
loop_
_entity.id
_entity.type
_entity.pdbx_description
1 polymer ?
#
loop_
_entity_poly.entity_id
_entity_poly.type
_entity_poly.pdbx_seq_one_letter_code
_entity_poly.pdbx_strand_id
1 'polypeptide(L)' 'MDEIEAALDEANVIRYAEYMRRMCDKTQFIVITHRRGTMEEADHLYGVTMQEKGVSKVIELDLDQAQRSIEND' A
#
# COMPACT_ATOMS: atom_id res chain seq x y z
N MET A 1 -3.22 1.36 -10.58
CA MET A 1 -4.27 2.29 -10.11
C MET A 1 -3.57 3.31 -9.25
N ASP A 2 -3.80 4.60 -9.49
CA ASP A 2 -3.02 5.66 -8.86
C ASP A 2 -3.93 6.53 -7.98
N GLU A 3 -3.82 6.34 -6.66
CA GLU A 3 -4.54 7.08 -5.61
C GLU A 3 -6.04 7.27 -5.83
N ILE A 4 -6.72 6.31 -6.45
CA ILE A 4 -8.12 6.46 -6.83
C ILE A 4 -9.07 6.54 -5.62
N GLU A 5 -8.62 6.03 -4.48
CA GLU A 5 -9.33 6.01 -3.22
C GLU A 5 -9.06 7.25 -2.35
N ALA A 6 -8.27 8.22 -2.83
CA ALA A 6 -7.88 9.42 -2.07
C ALA A 6 -9.07 10.24 -1.56
N ALA A 7 -10.18 10.26 -2.32
CA ALA A 7 -11.40 10.97 -1.96
C ALA A 7 -12.33 10.19 -1.00
N LEU A 8 -11.99 8.94 -0.65
CA LEU A 8 -12.82 8.10 0.22
C LEU A 8 -12.51 8.34 1.70
N ASP A 9 -13.55 8.22 2.53
CA ASP A 9 -13.39 8.12 3.99
C ASP A 9 -12.76 6.78 4.39
N GLU A 10 -12.41 6.65 5.67
CA GLU A 10 -11.72 5.47 6.19
C GLU A 10 -12.53 4.17 6.02
N ALA A 11 -13.83 4.22 6.31
CA ALA A 11 -14.70 3.06 6.19
C ALA A 11 -14.83 2.57 4.74
N ASN A 12 -14.90 3.50 3.78
CA ASN A 12 -14.98 3.15 2.37
C ASN A 12 -13.64 2.71 1.79
N VAL A 13 -12.50 3.17 2.32
CA VAL A 13 -11.18 2.63 1.95
C VAL A 13 -11.05 1.16 2.32
N ILE A 14 -11.51 0.75 3.50
CA ILE A 14 -11.49 -0.67 3.91
C ILE A 14 -12.34 -1.50 2.94
N ARG A 15 -13.57 -1.07 2.65
CA ARG A 15 -14.46 -1.77 1.72
C ARG A 15 -13.88 -1.87 0.30
N TYR A 16 -13.21 -0.81 -0.14
CA TYR A 16 -12.48 -0.78 -1.40
C TYR A 16 -11.36 -1.82 -1.43
N ALA A 17 -10.52 -1.85 -0.39
CA ALA A 17 -9.41 -2.79 -0.26
C ALA A 17 -9.89 -4.26 -0.23
N GLU A 18 -10.92 -4.56 0.55
CA GLU A 18 -11.55 -5.89 0.58
C GLU A 18 -12.09 -6.31 -0.80
N TYR A 19 -12.69 -5.38 -1.53
CA TYR A 19 -13.21 -5.65 -2.86
C TYR A 19 -12.09 -5.98 -3.85
N MET A 20 -11.00 -5.21 -3.81
CA MET A 20 -9.80 -5.49 -4.60
C MET A 20 -9.23 -6.86 -4.29
N ARG A 21 -9.10 -7.21 -3.00
CA ARG A 21 -8.58 -8.51 -2.54
C ARG A 21 -9.34 -9.69 -3.15
N ARG A 22 -10.66 -9.60 -3.23
CA ARG A 22 -11.51 -10.65 -3.85
C ARG A 22 -11.32 -10.78 -5.35
N MET A 23 -10.86 -9.72 -6.02
CA MET A 23 -10.60 -9.73 -7.46
C MET A 23 -9.17 -10.19 -7.80
N CYS A 24 -8.25 -10.17 -6.82
CA CYS A 24 -6.85 -10.53 -7.03
C CYS A 24 -6.65 -11.96 -7.57
N ASP A 25 -7.58 -12.88 -7.30
CA ASP A 25 -7.54 -14.27 -7.79
C ASP A 25 -7.50 -14.37 -9.33
N LYS A 26 -8.04 -13.36 -10.03
CA LYS A 26 -8.16 -13.35 -11.50
C LYS A 26 -7.37 -12.23 -12.17
N THR A 27 -7.07 -11.18 -11.43
CA THR A 27 -6.44 -9.97 -11.96
C THR A 27 -5.38 -9.48 -10.99
N GLN A 28 -4.15 -9.32 -11.48
CA GLN A 28 -3.10 -8.68 -10.69
C GLN A 28 -3.34 -7.18 -10.61
N PHE A 29 -3.35 -6.63 -9.39
CA PHE A 29 -3.45 -5.21 -9.14
C PHE A 29 -2.09 -4.64 -8.73
N ILE A 30 -1.72 -3.52 -9.35
CA ILE A 30 -0.64 -2.64 -8.89
C ILE A 30 -1.29 -1.33 -8.48
N VAL A 31 -1.17 -1.00 -7.19
CA VAL A 31 -1.84 0.16 -6.57
C VAL A 31 -0.78 1.09 -5.99
N ILE A 32 -0.88 2.36 -6.34
CA ILE A 32 -0.14 3.44 -5.69
C ILE A 32 -1.10 4.09 -4.70
N THR A 33 -0.73 4.08 -3.43
CA THR A 33 -1.58 4.57 -2.34
C THR A 33 -0.73 5.03 -1.16
N HIS A 34 -1.25 5.97 -0.39
CA HIS A 34 -0.76 6.34 0.93
C HIS A 34 -1.75 5.96 2.05
N ARG A 35 -2.82 5.20 1.75
CA ARG A 35 -3.90 4.85 2.69
C ARG A 35 -3.61 3.52 3.39
N ARG A 36 -3.55 3.53 4.72
CA ARG A 36 -3.27 2.34 5.56
C ARG A 36 -4.19 1.16 5.26
N GLY A 37 -5.52 1.37 5.22
CA GLY A 37 -6.47 0.28 4.95
C GLY A 37 -6.26 -0.43 3.61
N THR A 38 -5.71 0.25 2.59
CA THR A 38 -5.36 -0.38 1.31
C THR A 38 -4.02 -1.14 1.42
N MET A 39 -3.06 -0.59 2.18
CA MET A 39 -1.76 -1.22 2.41
C MET A 39 -1.87 -2.51 3.21
N GLU A 40 -2.77 -2.56 4.21
CA GLU A 40 -2.96 -3.72 5.09
C GLU A 40 -3.46 -4.97 4.35
N GLU A 41 -4.20 -4.79 3.25
CA GLU A 41 -4.75 -5.89 2.45
C GLU A 41 -3.82 -6.36 1.31
N ALA A 42 -2.68 -5.68 1.12
CA ALA A 42 -1.74 -5.96 0.04
C ALA A 42 -0.85 -7.18 0.36
N ASP A 43 -0.56 -7.99 -0.66
CA ASP A 43 0.34 -9.15 -0.50
C ASP A 43 1.82 -8.74 -0.42
N HIS A 44 2.21 -7.68 -1.14
CA HIS A 44 3.57 -7.14 -1.15
C HIS A 44 3.51 -5.61 -1.15
N LEU A 45 4.41 -4.96 -0.41
CA LEU A 45 4.57 -3.52 -0.41
C LEU A 45 5.92 -3.09 -0.95
N TYR A 46 5.88 -2.10 -1.84
CA TYR A 46 7.07 -1.47 -2.39
C TYR A 46 7.08 0.00 -1.96
N GLY A 47 7.99 0.34 -1.05
CA GLY A 47 8.25 1.73 -0.68
C GLY A 47 9.10 2.40 -1.75
N VAL A 48 8.73 3.61 -2.16
CA VAL A 48 9.56 4.45 -3.04
C VAL A 48 10.05 5.65 -2.24
N THR A 49 11.37 5.80 -2.16
CA THR A 49 12.03 6.90 -1.43
C THR A 49 13.02 7.64 -2.31
N MET A 50 13.28 8.90 -2.03
CA MET A 50 14.28 9.72 -2.73
C MET A 50 15.42 10.05 -1.77
N GLN A 51 16.37 9.13 -1.63
CA GLN A 51 17.56 9.34 -0.77
C GLN A 51 18.50 10.41 -1.36
N GLU A 52 18.60 10.45 -2.69
CA GLU A 52 19.33 11.47 -3.43
C GLU A 52 18.33 12.33 -4.21
N LYS A 53 18.61 13.63 -4.32
CA LYS A 53 17.69 14.57 -4.97
C LYS A 53 17.49 14.19 -6.43
N GLY A 54 16.27 13.79 -6.78
CA GLY A 54 15.88 13.41 -8.14
C GLY A 54 16.12 11.94 -8.50
N VAL A 55 16.62 11.10 -7.58
CA VAL A 55 16.81 9.67 -7.80
C VAL A 55 15.92 8.87 -6.86
N SER A 56 14.90 8.23 -7.43
CA SER A 56 14.02 7.34 -6.68
C SER A 56 14.67 5.97 -6.50
N LYS A 57 14.55 5.43 -5.28
CA LYS A 57 14.95 4.07 -4.91
C LYS A 57 13.73 3.31 -4.42
N VAL A 58 13.59 2.08 -4.90
CA VAL A 58 12.52 1.17 -4.48
C VAL A 58 13.06 0.26 -3.39
N ILE A 59 12.29 0.09 -2.32
CA ILE A 59 12.54 -0.85 -1.23
C ILE A 59 11.35 -1.79 -1.12
N GLU A 60 11.61 -3.09 -0.99
CA GLU A 60 10.58 -4.07 -0.66
C GLU A 60 10.36 -4.04 0.85
N LEU A 61 9.09 -3.98 1.26
CA LEU A 61 8.67 -3.96 2.64
C LEU A 61 7.83 -5.22 2.89
N ASP A 62 8.29 -6.01 3.85
CA ASP A 62 7.47 -7.05 4.46
C ASP A 62 6.59 -6.37 5.52
N LEU A 63 5.26 -6.49 5.40
CA LEU A 63 4.30 -5.90 6.34
C LEU A 63 4.59 -6.31 7.79
N ASP A 64 5.00 -7.57 7.99
CA ASP A 64 5.34 -8.11 9.30
C ASP A 64 6.61 -7.46 9.88
N GLN A 65 7.56 -7.04 9.03
CA GLN A 65 8.73 -6.26 9.47
C GLN A 65 8.42 -4.77 9.64
N ALA A 66 7.60 -4.20 8.75
CA ALA A 66 7.28 -2.78 8.74
C ALA A 66 6.52 -2.35 10.01
N GLN A 67 5.56 -3.16 10.50
CA GLN A 67 4.90 -2.92 11.78
C GLN A 67 5.89 -2.89 12.95
N ARG A 68 6.85 -3.83 12.99
CA ARG A 68 7.86 -3.91 14.06
C ARG A 68 8.84 -2.74 14.08
N SER A 69 9.13 -2.14 12.93
CA SER A 69 9.99 -0.94 12.88
C SER A 69 9.28 0.32 13.41
N ILE A 70 7.96 0.43 13.26
CA ILE A 70 7.19 1.61 13.70
C ILE A 70 6.96 1.61 15.22
N GLU A 71 6.93 0.44 15.87
CA GLU A 71 6.78 0.33 17.33
C GLU A 71 8.08 0.60 18.11
N ASN A 72 9.23 0.69 17.43
CA ASN A 72 10.54 0.89 18.06
C ASN A 72 11.08 2.34 17.95
N ASP A 73 10.30 3.26 17.39
CA ASP A 73 10.53 4.71 17.36
C ASP A 73 9.51 5.44 18.26
#